data_AF-A0A965N6A2-F1
#
_entry.id   AF-A0A965N6A2-F1
#
_cell.length_a   1.000
_cell.length_b   1.000
_cell.length_c   1.000
_cell.angle_alpha   90.00
_cell.angle_beta   90.00
_cell.angle_gamma   90.00
#
_symmetry.space_group_name_H-M   'P 1'
#
loop_
_entity.id
_entity.type
_entity.pdbx_description
1 polymer ?
#
loop_
_entity_poly.entity_id
_entity_poly.type
_entity_poly.pdbx_seq_one_letter_code
_entity_poly.pdbx_strand_id
1 'polypeptide(L)'
;MRRTDPIIIGAGPAGCAAAITMASGGARPLLLERETEVGDALCGGFVSWRTMETLTRLGVEISGHRITWLRVFAGQNLAEAPLPQAGHGLSRHAMDSALIARAMACGAGLERGVTIRNLDAVRAQSSELFLATGKQDVKGCERPRDDADPALGLRVRLPTSPAARALIGDAIELHVFHKGYAGVELQEDGTANICLALRKSLLTEAGRGAAAAIGGRPPPFWRKNGGL
;
A
#
# COMPACT_ATOMS: atom_id res chain seq x y z
N MET A 1 9.96 20.88 33.71
CA MET A 1 9.69 19.47 33.36
C MET A 1 9.18 19.42 31.93
N ARG A 2 9.98 18.92 30.99
CA ARG A 2 9.53 18.71 29.61
C ARG A 2 8.64 17.47 29.60
N ARG A 3 7.31 17.66 29.66
CA ARG A 3 6.35 16.63 29.27
C ARG A 3 6.41 16.58 27.76
N THR A 4 7.07 15.58 27.20
CA THR A 4 7.25 15.50 25.75
C THR A 4 6.61 14.21 25.32
N ASP A 5 5.35 14.32 24.95
CA ASP A 5 4.60 13.21 24.43
C ASP A 5 5.40 12.51 23.30
N PRO A 6 5.22 11.20 23.08
CA PRO A 6 5.94 10.48 22.04
C PRO A 6 5.73 11.12 20.68
N ILE A 7 6.80 11.33 19.91
CA ILE A 7 6.70 11.84 18.54
C ILE A 7 6.85 10.69 17.56
N ILE A 8 5.94 10.62 16.59
CA ILE A 8 5.93 9.61 15.54
C ILE A 8 6.05 10.33 14.20
N ILE A 9 7.11 10.05 13.44
CA ILE A 9 7.33 10.65 12.11
C ILE A 9 6.68 9.77 11.04
N GLY A 10 5.59 10.25 10.46
CA GLY A 10 4.78 9.60 9.43
C GLY A 10 3.45 9.06 9.96
N ALA A 11 2.36 9.42 9.32
CA ALA A 11 0.99 8.97 9.63
C ALA A 11 0.51 7.84 8.71
N GLY A 12 1.42 7.07 8.13
CA GLY A 12 1.10 5.81 7.44
C GLY A 12 0.70 4.69 8.40
N PRO A 13 0.51 3.45 7.89
CA PRO A 13 -0.03 2.35 8.71
C PRO A 13 0.76 2.04 9.97
N ALA A 14 2.09 2.02 9.88
CA ALA A 14 2.96 1.77 11.04
C ALA A 14 2.85 2.89 12.09
N GLY A 15 2.82 4.15 11.64
CA GLY A 15 2.73 5.30 12.52
C GLY A 15 1.39 5.36 13.25
N CYS A 16 0.29 5.16 12.51
CA CYS A 16 -1.04 5.10 13.11
C CYS A 16 -1.20 3.91 14.06
N ALA A 17 -0.70 2.72 13.71
CA ALA A 17 -0.75 1.56 14.61
C ALA A 17 0.02 1.83 15.92
N ALA A 18 1.20 2.45 15.82
CA ALA A 18 1.98 2.86 17.00
C ALA A 18 1.23 3.91 17.83
N ALA A 19 0.65 4.93 17.18
CA ALA A 19 -0.13 5.97 17.85
C ALA A 19 -1.36 5.40 18.57
N ILE A 20 -2.13 4.52 17.92
CA ILE A 20 -3.29 3.84 18.51
C ILE A 20 -2.86 3.05 19.75
N THR A 21 -1.78 2.28 19.64
CA THR A 21 -1.28 1.44 20.74
C THR A 21 -0.85 2.31 21.93
N MET A 22 -0.06 3.35 21.69
CA MET A 22 0.40 4.27 22.74
C MET A 22 -0.76 5.04 23.38
N ALA A 23 -1.67 5.57 22.57
CA ALA A 23 -2.80 6.35 23.05
C ALA A 23 -3.78 5.49 23.86
N SER A 24 -4.03 4.25 23.43
CA SER A 24 -4.82 3.27 24.20
C SER A 24 -4.16 2.91 25.54
N GLY A 25 -2.83 3.03 25.64
CA GLY A 25 -2.07 2.86 26.87
C GLY A 25 -2.02 4.12 27.76
N GLY A 26 -2.72 5.20 27.41
CA GLY A 26 -2.79 6.44 28.18
C GLY A 26 -1.73 7.50 27.84
N ALA A 27 -0.87 7.25 26.85
CA ALA A 27 0.04 8.26 26.31
C ALA A 27 -0.70 9.23 25.37
N ARG A 28 -0.04 10.31 24.95
CA ARG A 28 -0.62 11.33 24.04
C ARG A 28 0.25 11.55 22.80
N PRO A 29 0.54 10.49 22.01
CA PRO A 29 1.50 10.59 20.92
C PRO A 29 1.11 11.64 19.88
N LEU A 30 2.11 12.32 19.30
CA LEU A 30 1.94 13.26 18.20
C LEU A 30 2.50 12.66 16.90
N LEU A 31 1.63 12.50 15.90
CA LEU A 31 2.00 12.14 14.54
C LEU A 31 2.39 13.40 13.75
N LEU A 32 3.59 13.38 13.16
CA LEU A 32 4.05 14.41 12.21
C LEU A 32 3.98 13.83 10.80
N GLU A 33 3.08 14.35 9.98
CA GLU A 33 2.84 13.92 8.60
C GLU A 33 3.23 15.03 7.62
N ARG A 34 3.96 14.66 6.57
CA ARG A 34 4.40 15.61 5.56
C ARG A 34 3.27 15.99 4.60
N GLU A 35 2.37 15.05 4.31
CA GLU A 35 1.27 15.26 3.37
C GLU A 35 0.11 16.02 4.05
N THR A 36 -0.42 17.03 3.38
CA THR A 36 -1.56 17.82 3.88
C THR A 36 -2.88 17.07 3.80
N GLU A 37 -2.97 16.04 2.95
CA GLU A 37 -4.15 15.19 2.78
C GLU A 37 -3.74 13.71 2.81
N VAL A 38 -4.72 12.81 2.95
CA VAL A 38 -4.46 11.37 2.80
C VAL A 38 -4.30 11.06 1.32
N GLY A 39 -3.06 10.87 0.88
CA GLY A 39 -2.77 10.44 -0.48
C GLY A 39 -3.18 8.99 -0.73
N ASP A 40 -2.85 8.51 -1.92
CA ASP A 40 -3.05 7.11 -2.29
C ASP A 40 -1.69 6.50 -2.66
N ALA A 41 -0.94 6.10 -1.64
CA ALA A 41 0.41 5.58 -1.82
C ALA A 41 0.45 4.31 -2.67
N LEU A 42 1.52 4.15 -3.47
CA LEU A 42 1.70 2.98 -4.33
C LEU A 42 1.67 1.68 -3.52
N CYS A 43 0.67 0.84 -3.81
CA CYS A 43 0.39 -0.42 -3.13
C CYS A 43 -0.34 -1.39 -4.08
N GLY A 44 -0.15 -2.70 -3.85
CA GLY A 44 -0.88 -3.76 -4.55
C GLY A 44 -2.37 -3.85 -4.20
N GLY A 45 -2.80 -3.18 -3.12
CA GLY A 45 -4.21 -3.13 -2.69
C GLY A 45 -4.65 -4.30 -1.82
N PHE A 46 -4.05 -5.48 -2.01
CA PHE A 46 -4.42 -6.68 -1.26
C PHE A 46 -4.11 -6.56 0.23
N VAL A 47 -5.13 -6.78 1.04
CA VAL A 47 -5.06 -6.86 2.49
C VAL A 47 -5.45 -8.28 2.93
N SER A 48 -4.47 -9.01 3.46
CA SER A 48 -4.69 -10.37 3.94
C SER A 48 -5.65 -10.41 5.14
N TRP A 49 -6.30 -11.55 5.36
CA TRP A 49 -7.13 -11.78 6.56
C TRP A 49 -6.37 -11.51 7.87
N ARG A 50 -5.07 -11.85 7.95
CA ARG A 50 -4.23 -11.54 9.13
C ARG A 50 -4.03 -10.05 9.34
N THR A 51 -3.93 -9.30 8.25
CA THR A 51 -3.85 -7.84 8.30
C THR A 51 -5.19 -7.27 8.75
N MET A 52 -6.31 -7.78 8.24
CA MET A 52 -7.65 -7.40 8.71
C MET A 52 -7.83 -7.66 10.20
N GLU A 53 -7.46 -8.85 10.69
CA GLU A 53 -7.48 -9.16 12.13
C GLU A 53 -6.64 -8.17 12.94
N THR A 54 -5.50 -7.73 12.40
CA THR A 54 -4.64 -6.73 13.04
C THR A 54 -5.32 -5.36 13.10
N LEU A 55 -6.00 -4.94 12.03
CA LEU A 55 -6.79 -3.71 12.01
C LEU A 55 -7.94 -3.77 13.02
N THR A 56 -8.66 -4.89 13.09
CA THR A 56 -9.72 -5.11 14.09
C THR A 56 -9.18 -5.04 15.52
N ARG A 57 -8.01 -5.63 15.81
CA ARG A 57 -7.38 -5.50 17.14
C ARG A 57 -6.99 -4.07 17.50
N LEU A 58 -6.72 -3.22 16.51
CA LEU A 58 -6.49 -1.78 16.70
C LEU A 58 -7.81 -0.99 16.82
N GLY A 59 -8.96 -1.64 16.68
CA GLY A 59 -10.28 -1.00 16.65
C GLY A 59 -10.55 -0.24 15.35
N VAL A 60 -9.89 -0.62 14.25
CA VAL A 60 -10.12 -0.06 12.93
C VAL A 60 -11.14 -0.94 12.20
N GLU A 61 -12.35 -0.43 12.08
CA GLU A 61 -13.43 -1.07 11.33
C GLU A 61 -13.39 -0.59 9.87
N ILE A 62 -12.98 -1.47 8.98
CA ILE A 62 -12.92 -1.19 7.54
C ILE A 62 -13.27 -2.46 6.75
N SER A 63 -13.90 -2.27 5.60
CA SER A 63 -14.20 -3.33 4.65
C SER A 63 -13.74 -2.92 3.27
N GLY A 64 -13.23 -3.89 2.51
CA GLY A 64 -12.84 -3.73 1.12
C GLY A 64 -13.63 -4.66 0.20
N HIS A 65 -13.22 -4.73 -1.06
CA HIS A 65 -13.76 -5.75 -1.96
C HIS A 65 -13.30 -7.14 -1.50
N ARG A 66 -14.23 -8.05 -1.23
CA ARG A 66 -13.91 -9.36 -0.68
C ARG A 66 -13.21 -10.24 -1.73
N ILE A 67 -12.06 -10.80 -1.37
CA ILE A 67 -11.24 -11.67 -2.22
C ILE A 67 -11.15 -13.06 -1.57
N THR A 68 -11.52 -14.11 -2.31
CA THR A 68 -11.47 -15.51 -1.83
C THR A 68 -10.61 -16.43 -2.68
N TRP A 69 -10.14 -15.99 -3.85
CA TRP A 69 -9.32 -16.80 -4.74
C TRP A 69 -7.98 -16.14 -5.06
N LEU A 70 -6.95 -16.96 -5.25
CA LEU A 70 -5.71 -16.60 -5.91
C LEU A 70 -5.71 -17.21 -7.31
N ARG A 71 -5.43 -16.39 -8.33
CA ARG A 71 -5.17 -16.83 -9.70
C ARG A 71 -3.75 -16.46 -10.09
N VAL A 72 -2.98 -17.42 -10.56
CA VAL A 72 -1.61 -17.18 -11.04
C VAL A 72 -1.53 -17.51 -12.51
N PHE A 73 -1.15 -16.53 -13.31
CA PHE A 73 -0.95 -16.65 -14.74
C PHE A 73 0.55 -16.63 -15.05
N ALA A 74 1.02 -17.64 -15.77
CA ALA A 74 2.40 -17.75 -16.24
C ALA A 74 2.40 -18.13 -17.72
N GLY A 75 2.53 -17.13 -18.59
CA GLY A 75 2.37 -17.31 -20.03
C GLY A 75 0.95 -17.77 -20.40
N GLN A 76 0.80 -19.02 -20.81
CA GLN A 76 -0.51 -19.62 -21.14
C GLN A 76 -1.08 -20.49 -20.00
N ASN A 77 -0.32 -20.68 -18.93
CA ASN A 77 -0.73 -21.52 -17.81
C ASN A 77 -1.50 -20.70 -16.78
N LEU A 78 -2.52 -21.32 -16.20
CA LEU A 78 -3.31 -20.79 -15.09
C LEU A 78 -3.28 -21.81 -13.94
N ALA A 79 -2.95 -21.33 -12.75
CA ALA A 79 -3.14 -22.05 -11.50
C ALA A 79 -4.11 -21.27 -10.61
N GLU A 80 -5.06 -21.96 -10.00
CA GLU A 80 -6.05 -21.35 -9.12
C GLU A 80 -6.12 -22.10 -7.80
N ALA A 81 -6.28 -21.35 -6.71
CA ALA A 81 -6.49 -21.91 -5.39
C ALA A 81 -7.38 -20.98 -4.54
N PRO A 82 -8.26 -21.53 -3.69
CA PRO A 82 -8.95 -20.73 -2.70
C PRO A 82 -7.94 -20.18 -1.69
N LEU A 83 -8.15 -18.95 -1.24
CA LEU A 83 -7.46 -18.42 -0.08
C LEU A 83 -7.96 -19.17 1.17
N PRO A 84 -7.09 -19.46 2.15
CA PRO A 84 -7.50 -20.16 3.36
C PRO A 84 -8.53 -19.36 4.17
N GLN A 85 -8.51 -18.03 4.05
CA GLN A 85 -9.53 -17.10 4.55
C GLN A 85 -9.65 -15.92 3.59
N ALA A 86 -10.78 -15.19 3.64
CA ALA A 86 -11.02 -14.08 2.74
C ALA A 86 -10.07 -12.89 3.01
N GLY A 87 -9.37 -12.43 1.98
CA GLY A 87 -8.69 -11.15 1.96
C GLY A 87 -9.61 -10.04 1.45
N HIS A 88 -9.07 -8.82 1.36
CA HIS A 88 -9.79 -7.65 0.84
C HIS A 88 -8.91 -6.85 -0.11
N GLY A 89 -9.47 -6.42 -1.24
CA GLY A 89 -8.88 -5.39 -2.07
C GLY A 89 -9.29 -4.02 -1.52
N LEU A 90 -8.32 -3.23 -1.11
CA LEU A 90 -8.54 -1.99 -0.39
C LEU A 90 -7.55 -0.90 -0.83
N SER A 91 -8.02 0.31 -1.07
CA SER A 91 -7.15 1.43 -1.40
C SER A 91 -6.33 1.89 -0.19
N ARG A 92 -5.14 2.43 -0.46
CA ARG A 92 -4.33 3.06 0.61
C ARG A 92 -5.01 4.30 1.17
N HIS A 93 -5.75 5.01 0.33
CA HIS A 93 -6.55 6.14 0.79
C HIS A 93 -7.58 5.72 1.85
N ALA A 94 -8.38 4.67 1.59
CA ALA A 94 -9.37 4.18 2.54
C ALA A 94 -8.72 3.64 3.82
N MET A 95 -7.70 2.79 3.68
CA MET A 95 -7.01 2.19 4.84
C MET A 95 -6.32 3.24 5.71
N ASP A 96 -5.54 4.15 5.12
CA ASP A 96 -4.80 5.16 5.88
C ASP A 96 -5.78 6.16 6.53
N SER A 97 -6.87 6.51 5.85
CA SER A 97 -7.91 7.38 6.43
C SER A 97 -8.56 6.77 7.67
N ALA A 98 -8.93 5.48 7.62
CA ALA A 98 -9.52 4.79 8.76
C ALA A 98 -8.53 4.65 9.93
N LEU A 99 -7.26 4.38 9.65
CA LEU A 99 -6.20 4.30 10.64
C LEU A 99 -5.94 5.65 11.34
N ILE A 100 -5.88 6.73 10.57
CA ILE A 100 -5.72 8.10 11.10
C ILE A 100 -6.92 8.47 11.98
N ALA A 101 -8.14 8.24 11.48
CA ALA A 101 -9.35 8.51 12.25
C ALA A 101 -9.36 7.75 13.58
N ARG A 102 -8.95 6.47 13.56
CA ARG A 102 -8.84 5.67 14.78
C ARG A 102 -7.76 6.18 15.73
N ALA A 103 -6.59 6.56 15.23
CA ALA A 103 -5.52 7.13 16.05
C ALA A 103 -5.99 8.41 16.78
N MET A 104 -6.64 9.33 16.06
CA MET A 104 -7.19 10.55 16.63
C MET A 104 -8.29 10.26 17.66
N ALA A 105 -9.18 9.31 17.38
CA ALA A 105 -10.22 8.89 18.32
C ALA A 105 -9.66 8.27 19.61
N CYS A 106 -8.46 7.69 19.58
CA CYS A 106 -7.76 7.21 20.77
C CYS A 106 -7.05 8.32 21.57
N GLY A 107 -6.98 9.54 21.03
CA GLY A 107 -6.34 10.69 21.68
C GLY A 107 -4.94 11.04 21.15
N ALA A 108 -4.52 10.46 20.02
CA ALA A 108 -3.30 10.89 19.34
C ALA A 108 -3.47 12.27 18.69
N GLY A 109 -2.44 13.10 18.75
CA GLY A 109 -2.34 14.33 17.95
C GLY A 109 -1.89 14.03 16.53
N LEU A 110 -2.27 14.88 15.58
CA LEU A 110 -1.81 14.83 14.20
C LEU A 110 -1.50 16.25 13.70
N GLU A 111 -0.26 16.47 13.30
CA GLU A 111 0.17 17.66 12.56
C GLU A 111 0.53 17.27 11.12
N ARG A 112 -0.07 17.97 10.16
CA ARG A 112 0.12 17.74 8.73
C ARG A 112 0.95 18.85 8.09
N GLY A 113 1.54 18.57 6.92
CA GLY A 113 2.42 19.52 6.23
C GLY A 113 3.81 19.63 6.85
N VAL A 114 4.17 18.74 7.79
CA VAL A 114 5.42 18.79 8.55
C VAL A 114 6.43 17.82 7.93
N THR A 115 7.40 18.37 7.20
CA THR A 115 8.51 17.58 6.66
C THR A 115 9.70 17.57 7.61
N ILE A 116 10.02 16.42 8.18
CA ILE A 116 11.22 16.26 9.01
C ILE A 116 12.44 15.99 8.14
N ARG A 117 13.36 16.96 8.09
CA ARG A 117 14.62 16.89 7.32
C ARG A 117 15.83 16.52 8.18
N ASN A 118 15.75 16.71 9.49
CA ASN A 118 16.80 16.38 10.45
C ASN A 118 16.16 15.88 11.75
N LEU A 119 16.60 14.71 12.23
CA LEU A 119 16.11 14.12 13.47
C LEU A 119 16.53 14.89 14.71
N ASP A 120 17.66 15.61 14.71
CA ASP A 120 18.14 16.36 15.88
C ASP A 120 17.14 17.43 16.33
N ALA A 121 16.48 18.07 15.37
CA ALA A 121 15.44 19.06 15.64
C ALA A 121 14.23 18.45 16.36
N VAL A 122 13.95 17.17 16.15
CA VAL A 122 12.85 16.43 16.80
C VAL A 122 13.31 15.82 18.12
N ARG A 123 14.55 15.32 18.20
CA ARG A 123 15.16 14.82 19.44
C ARG A 123 15.26 15.89 20.52
N ALA A 124 15.40 17.16 20.14
CA ALA A 124 15.34 18.28 21.07
C ALA A 124 13.92 18.50 21.66
N GLN A 125 12.88 17.95 21.03
CA GLN A 125 11.48 18.11 21.41
C GLN A 125 10.92 16.92 22.17
N SER A 126 11.42 15.71 21.96
CA SER A 126 11.00 14.52 22.72
C SER A 126 12.12 13.50 22.84
N SER A 127 12.20 12.82 24.00
CA SER A 127 13.09 11.69 24.22
C SER A 127 12.57 10.39 23.60
N GLU A 128 11.28 10.34 23.22
CA GLU A 128 10.62 9.17 22.66
C GLU A 128 10.24 9.44 21.20
N LEU A 129 11.09 8.99 20.29
CA LEU A 129 10.96 9.22 18.85
C LEU A 129 10.80 7.90 18.09
N PHE A 130 9.72 7.80 17.32
CA PHE A 130 9.42 6.66 16.47
C PHE A 130 9.49 7.05 14.99
N LEU A 131 10.26 6.29 14.21
CA LEU A 131 10.41 6.51 12.77
C LEU A 131 9.43 5.60 12.01
N ALA A 132 8.37 6.19 11.45
CA ALA A 132 7.37 5.51 10.63
C ALA A 132 7.38 6.06 9.18
N THR A 133 8.56 6.37 8.65
CA THR A 133 8.76 7.12 7.39
C THR A 133 8.51 6.29 6.12
N GLY A 134 8.05 5.04 6.25
CA GLY A 134 7.75 4.16 5.13
C GLY A 134 8.95 3.98 4.20
N LYS A 135 8.78 4.19 2.89
CA LYS A 135 9.85 4.07 1.88
C LYS A 135 10.76 5.30 1.79
N GLN A 136 10.44 6.36 2.53
CA GLN A 136 11.17 7.62 2.46
C GLN A 136 12.32 7.58 3.45
N ASP A 137 13.46 8.09 3.03
CA ASP A 137 14.62 8.23 3.89
C ASP A 137 14.54 9.55 4.65
N VAL A 138 15.13 9.55 5.84
CA VAL A 138 15.45 10.78 6.55
C VAL A 138 16.94 11.01 6.40
N LYS A 139 17.36 12.25 6.23
CA LYS A 139 18.78 12.60 6.09
C LYS A 139 19.59 12.04 7.26
N GLY A 140 20.69 11.35 6.96
CA GLY A 140 21.53 10.67 7.94
C GLY A 140 21.02 9.30 8.38
N CYS A 141 19.91 8.83 7.82
CA CYS A 141 19.32 7.51 8.02
C CYS A 141 18.89 6.92 6.66
N GLU A 142 19.69 7.14 5.63
CA GLU A 142 19.43 6.64 4.27
C GLU A 142 19.55 5.12 4.21
N ARG A 143 18.70 4.51 3.39
CA ARG A 143 18.79 3.07 3.10
C ARG A 143 19.83 2.84 2.00
N PRO A 144 20.66 1.79 2.10
CA PRO A 144 21.60 1.45 1.03
C PRO A 144 20.84 1.12 -0.26
N ARG A 145 21.39 1.56 -1.40
CA ARG A 145 20.80 1.39 -2.74
C ARG A 145 21.88 0.96 -3.72
N ASP A 146 22.40 -0.23 -3.50
CA ASP A 146 23.56 -0.73 -4.23
C ASP A 146 23.17 -1.66 -5.40
N ASP A 147 21.87 -1.92 -5.59
CA ASP A 147 21.35 -2.74 -6.69
C ASP A 147 21.42 -1.98 -8.01
N ALA A 148 22.23 -2.48 -8.95
CA ALA A 148 22.36 -1.94 -10.30
C ALA A 148 21.10 -2.14 -11.16
N ASP A 149 20.25 -3.11 -10.81
CA ASP A 149 18.98 -3.41 -11.48
C ASP A 149 17.80 -3.40 -10.48
N PRO A 150 17.47 -2.23 -9.91
CA PRO A 150 16.49 -2.15 -8.83
C PRO A 150 15.09 -2.53 -9.30
N ALA A 151 14.28 -3.04 -8.36
CA ALA A 151 12.86 -3.23 -8.56
C ALA A 151 12.12 -1.87 -8.62
N LEU A 152 11.22 -1.74 -9.56
CA LEU A 152 10.35 -0.58 -9.79
C LEU A 152 8.90 -0.98 -9.59
N GLY A 153 8.16 -0.12 -8.90
CA GLY A 153 6.72 -0.25 -8.72
C GLY A 153 5.98 0.67 -9.67
N LEU A 154 5.01 0.16 -10.42
CA LEU A 154 4.06 0.95 -11.20
C LEU A 154 2.64 0.59 -10.77
N ARG A 155 1.72 1.56 -10.83
CA ARG A 155 0.32 1.31 -10.51
C ARG A 155 -0.59 2.10 -11.42
N VAL A 156 -1.66 1.43 -11.87
CA VAL A 156 -2.77 2.03 -12.61
C VAL A 156 -4.06 1.62 -11.94
N ARG A 157 -4.96 2.59 -11.72
CA ARG A 157 -6.34 2.34 -11.29
C ARG A 157 -7.26 2.60 -12.47
N LEU A 158 -8.09 1.63 -12.79
CA LEU A 158 -9.02 1.73 -13.92
C LEU A 158 -10.47 1.66 -13.44
N PRO A 159 -11.37 2.51 -13.96
CA PRO A 159 -12.80 2.26 -13.83
C PRO A 159 -13.13 0.93 -14.53
N THR A 160 -14.13 0.22 -14.02
CA THR A 160 -14.48 -1.11 -14.51
C THR A 160 -15.91 -1.16 -15.05
N SER A 161 -16.09 -1.81 -16.20
CA SER A 161 -17.42 -2.20 -16.67
C SER A 161 -17.95 -3.39 -15.84
N PRO A 162 -19.27 -3.64 -15.81
CA PRO A 162 -19.82 -4.83 -15.17
C PRO A 162 -19.18 -6.14 -15.66
N ALA A 163 -18.87 -6.22 -16.97
CA ALA A 163 -18.18 -7.37 -17.54
C ALA A 163 -16.75 -7.52 -17.02
N ALA A 164 -16.00 -6.43 -16.88
CA ALA A 164 -14.65 -6.47 -16.31
C ALA A 164 -14.66 -6.88 -14.83
N ARG A 165 -15.62 -6.37 -14.05
CA ARG A 165 -15.81 -6.77 -12.65
C ARG A 165 -16.14 -8.25 -12.52
N ALA A 166 -17.01 -8.78 -13.38
CA ALA A 166 -17.34 -10.20 -13.39
C ALA A 166 -16.14 -11.09 -13.77
N LEU A 167 -15.24 -10.61 -14.63
CA LEU A 167 -14.03 -11.35 -15.02
C LEU A 167 -13.01 -11.43 -13.88
N ILE A 168 -12.74 -10.31 -13.19
CA ILE A 168 -11.82 -10.29 -12.04
C ILE A 168 -12.47 -11.03 -10.85
N GLY A 169 -13.74 -10.73 -10.58
CA GLY A 169 -14.53 -11.39 -9.54
C GLY A 169 -13.96 -11.16 -8.15
N ASP A 170 -13.93 -12.21 -7.34
CA ASP A 170 -13.37 -12.23 -5.99
C ASP A 170 -11.95 -12.84 -5.98
N ALA A 171 -11.19 -12.67 -7.06
CA ALA A 171 -9.81 -13.12 -7.14
C ALA A 171 -8.81 -11.97 -7.00
N ILE A 172 -7.67 -12.27 -6.36
CA ILE A 172 -6.42 -11.58 -6.65
C ILE A 172 -5.70 -12.36 -7.75
N GLU A 173 -5.36 -11.66 -8.83
CA GLU A 173 -4.60 -12.23 -9.94
C GLU A 173 -3.13 -11.82 -9.85
N LEU A 174 -2.23 -12.76 -10.11
CA LEU A 174 -0.80 -12.52 -10.29
C LEU A 174 -0.40 -12.96 -11.70
N HIS A 175 0.02 -12.02 -12.51
CA HIS A 175 0.50 -12.22 -13.87
C HIS A 175 2.02 -12.17 -13.86
N VAL A 176 2.66 -13.34 -13.88
CA VAL A 176 4.12 -13.47 -13.79
C VAL A 176 4.74 -13.43 -15.18
N PHE A 177 5.79 -12.65 -15.33
CA PHE A 177 6.53 -12.51 -16.58
C PHE A 177 8.04 -12.38 -16.32
N HIS A 178 8.83 -12.38 -17.39
CA HIS A 178 10.27 -12.23 -17.26
C HIS A 178 10.60 -10.91 -16.53
N LYS A 179 11.40 -10.99 -15.47
CA LYS A 179 11.84 -9.84 -14.64
C LYS A 179 10.71 -9.08 -13.91
N GLY A 180 9.54 -9.69 -13.69
CA GLY A 180 8.51 -9.03 -12.87
C GLY A 180 7.19 -9.79 -12.75
N TYR A 181 6.22 -9.11 -12.16
CA TYR A 181 4.83 -9.54 -12.13
C TYR A 181 3.87 -8.34 -12.06
N ALA A 182 2.60 -8.57 -12.43
CA ALA A 182 1.50 -7.65 -12.21
C ALA A 182 0.44 -8.28 -11.32
N GLY A 183 0.02 -7.57 -10.27
CA GLY A 183 -1.14 -7.89 -9.46
C GLY A 183 -2.38 -7.18 -10.00
N VAL A 184 -3.51 -7.88 -10.05
CA VAL A 184 -4.81 -7.31 -10.39
C VAL A 184 -5.85 -7.74 -9.36
N GLU A 185 -6.61 -6.78 -8.84
CA GLU A 185 -7.76 -7.03 -7.98
C GLU A 185 -8.76 -5.87 -8.08
N LEU A 186 -9.99 -6.10 -7.62
CA LEU A 186 -10.96 -5.03 -7.42
C LEU A 186 -10.78 -4.41 -6.03
N GLN A 187 -11.09 -3.11 -5.90
CA GLN A 187 -11.05 -2.36 -4.64
C GLN A 187 -12.47 -2.01 -4.16
N GLU A 188 -12.57 -1.40 -2.97
CA GLU A 188 -13.82 -1.05 -2.30
C GLU A 188 -14.78 -0.21 -3.14
N ASP A 189 -14.25 0.60 -4.05
CA ASP A 189 -15.00 1.47 -4.96
C ASP A 189 -15.37 0.77 -6.29
N GLY A 190 -15.04 -0.52 -6.43
CA GLY A 190 -15.26 -1.32 -7.62
C GLY A 190 -14.25 -1.06 -8.74
N THR A 191 -13.26 -0.18 -8.56
CA THR A 191 -12.19 0.01 -9.53
C THR A 191 -11.22 -1.19 -9.55
N ALA A 192 -10.54 -1.40 -10.66
CA ALA A 192 -9.48 -2.38 -10.76
C ALA A 192 -8.13 -1.73 -10.43
N ASN A 193 -7.43 -2.27 -9.44
CA ASN A 193 -6.07 -1.90 -9.10
C ASN A 193 -5.09 -2.84 -9.82
N ILE A 194 -4.26 -2.27 -10.69
CA ILE A 194 -3.24 -3.00 -11.43
C ILE A 194 -1.88 -2.49 -10.95
N CYS A 195 -1.12 -3.32 -10.25
CA CYS A 195 0.15 -2.94 -9.66
C CYS A 195 1.26 -3.86 -10.15
N LEU A 196 2.33 -3.29 -10.68
CA LEU A 196 3.45 -4.03 -11.25
C LEU A 196 4.68 -3.87 -10.37
N ALA A 197 5.42 -4.96 -10.20
CA ALA A 197 6.79 -4.95 -9.69
C ALA A 197 7.68 -5.55 -10.77
N LEU A 198 8.65 -4.78 -11.27
CA LEU A 198 9.52 -5.18 -12.37
C LEU A 198 10.93 -4.63 -12.23
N ARG A 199 11.91 -5.27 -12.87
CA ARG A 199 13.30 -4.79 -12.88
C ARG A 199 13.48 -3.58 -13.79
N LYS A 200 14.32 -2.62 -13.38
CA LYS A 200 14.66 -1.43 -14.18
C LYS A 200 15.14 -1.79 -15.58
N SER A 201 15.98 -2.81 -15.69
CA SER A 201 16.52 -3.31 -16.97
C SER A 201 15.44 -3.67 -17.98
N LEU A 202 14.29 -4.19 -17.52
CA LEU A 202 13.16 -4.52 -18.40
C LEU A 202 12.59 -3.28 -19.10
N LEU A 203 12.49 -2.14 -18.41
CA LEU A 203 12.01 -0.90 -19.04
C LEU A 203 13.01 -0.34 -20.04
N THR A 204 14.30 -0.46 -19.73
CA THR A 204 15.37 -0.01 -20.62
C THR A 204 15.43 -0.85 -21.89
N GLU A 205 15.32 -2.18 -21.76
CA GLU A 205 15.30 -3.13 -22.88
C GLU A 205 14.07 -2.97 -23.77
N ALA A 206 12.89 -2.75 -23.19
CA ALA A 206 11.63 -2.68 -23.92
C ALA A 206 11.39 -1.34 -24.64
N GLY A 207 12.09 -0.25 -24.26
CA GLY A 207 11.86 1.09 -24.81
C GLY A 207 10.40 1.53 -24.71
N ARG A 208 9.83 2.09 -25.79
CA ARG A 208 8.40 2.48 -25.87
C ARG A 208 7.44 1.27 -25.87
N GLY A 209 7.95 0.04 -25.96
CA GLY A 209 7.20 -1.21 -25.99
C GLY A 209 7.02 -1.90 -24.62
N ALA A 210 7.21 -1.20 -23.50
CA ALA A 210 7.09 -1.79 -22.16
C ALA A 210 5.78 -2.55 -21.93
N ALA A 211 4.65 -2.06 -22.48
CA ALA A 211 3.37 -2.76 -22.44
C ALA A 211 3.38 -4.13 -23.16
N ALA A 212 4.17 -4.27 -24.23
CA ALA A 212 4.36 -5.53 -24.95
C ALA A 212 5.36 -6.46 -24.24
N ALA A 213 6.34 -5.91 -23.51
CA ALA A 213 7.28 -6.69 -22.69
C ALA A 213 6.63 -7.28 -21.41
N ILE A 214 5.60 -6.60 -20.89
CA ILE A 214 4.69 -7.11 -19.86
C ILE A 214 3.71 -8.16 -20.47
N GLY A 215 3.65 -8.23 -21.80
CA GLY A 215 2.69 -8.97 -22.63
C GLY A 215 2.95 -10.46 -22.79
N GLY A 216 2.90 -11.21 -21.68
CA GLY A 216 2.17 -12.48 -21.73
C GLY A 216 0.71 -12.18 -22.12
N ARG A 217 0.02 -13.12 -22.78
CA ARG A 217 -1.33 -12.94 -23.33
C ARG A 217 -2.21 -12.07 -22.40
N PRO A 218 -2.69 -10.88 -22.82
CA PRO A 218 -3.44 -10.00 -21.93
C PRO A 218 -4.64 -10.77 -21.37
N PRO A 219 -4.93 -10.64 -20.06
CA PRO A 219 -6.07 -11.31 -19.42
C PRO A 219 -7.35 -11.03 -20.21
N PRO A 220 -8.36 -11.92 -20.16
CA PRO A 220 -9.59 -11.77 -20.95
C PRO A 220 -10.23 -10.37 -20.84
N PHE A 221 -10.05 -9.68 -19.71
CA PHE A 221 -10.55 -8.32 -19.50
C PHE A 221 -9.81 -7.25 -20.33
N TRP A 222 -8.50 -7.37 -20.51
CA TRP A 222 -7.68 -6.45 -21.32
C TRP A 222 -7.98 -6.58 -22.82
N ARG A 223 -8.51 -7.73 -23.24
CA ARG A 223 -8.86 -7.99 -24.64
C ARG A 223 -10.17 -7.32 -25.07
N LYS A 224 -11.09 -7.06 -24.14
CA LYS A 224 -12.45 -6.58 -24.46
C LYS A 224 -12.61 -5.06 -24.43
N ASN A 225 -11.70 -4.31 -23.82
CA ASN A 225 -11.85 -2.86 -23.66
C ASN A 225 -10.96 -2.00 -24.58
N GLY A 226 -10.30 -2.60 -25.59
CA GLY A 226 -9.41 -1.86 -26.49
C GLY A 226 -8.11 -1.49 -25.79
N GLY A 227 -6.99 -1.91 -26.38
CA GLY A 227 -5.66 -1.65 -25.84
C GLY A 227 -5.38 -0.16 -25.66
N LEU A 228 -4.42 0.13 -24.77
CA LEU A 228 -3.59 1.33 -24.85
C LEU A 228 -3.04 1.53 -26.26
#